data_AF-A0A939VDL7-F1
#
_entry.id   AF-A0A939VDL7-F1
#
_cell.length_a   1.000
_cell.length_b   1.000
_cell.length_c   1.000
_cell.angle_alpha   90.00
_cell.angle_beta   90.00
_cell.angle_gamma   90.00
#
_symmetry.space_group_name_H-M   'P 1'
#
loop_
_entity.id
_entity.type
_entity.pdbx_description
1 polymer ?
#
loop_
_entity_poly.entity_id
_entity_poly.type
_entity_poly.pdbx_seq_one_letter_code
_entity_poly.pdbx_strand_id
1 'polypeptide(L)'
;MKKISFIILMALLAIEVQGANVYQPWKHGQLKVSDNQRYLIHADGTPFFWLGNTSWLLPERLNRDEVEFFLNREREEGYNVEQIQVLNVIPTYNVFGQQANDETFDFKPFVRPGVYGYWEHLDYIVDMAAANGIYIAMDCIWGSQINKMDEKKAASYGTFLGKRYKDKPNIIWMIGGDIMGDKGTAAWDALARAIKRVDPNHVMTFHPRGRTTSAWWYNDREWLDFNMFQSGHRRYGQRNGDGDYTIKDNTE
;
A
#
# COMPACT_ATOMS: atom_id res chain seq x y z
N MET A 1 51.89 42.21 7.84
CA MET A 1 51.62 40.86 8.39
C MET A 1 50.46 40.95 9.39
N LYS A 2 49.21 40.74 8.98
CA LYS A 2 48.02 40.57 9.86
C LYS A 2 46.66 40.45 9.13
N LYS A 3 46.62 40.36 7.80
CA LYS A 3 45.36 40.28 7.03
C LYS A 3 45.17 39.04 6.15
N ILE A 4 46.06 38.04 6.26
CA ILE A 4 46.01 36.83 5.40
C ILE A 4 45.44 35.62 6.15
N SER A 5 45.33 35.65 7.48
CA SER A 5 44.92 34.48 8.27
C SER A 5 43.41 34.28 8.44
N PHE A 6 42.56 35.18 7.91
CA PHE A 6 41.11 35.07 8.10
C PHE A 6 40.37 34.42 6.92
N ILE A 7 40.99 34.33 5.74
CA ILE A 7 40.34 33.80 4.53
C ILE A 7 40.48 32.26 4.45
N ILE A 8 41.47 31.67 5.12
CA ILE A 8 41.69 30.21 5.10
C ILE A 8 40.77 29.48 6.10
N LEU A 9 40.25 30.16 7.12
CA LEU A 9 39.35 29.54 8.12
C LEU A 9 37.88 29.45 7.65
N MET A 10 37.49 30.20 6.62
CA MET A 10 36.13 30.12 6.04
C MET A 10 36.01 29.12 4.87
N ALA A 11 37.12 28.56 4.38
CA ALA A 11 37.13 27.60 3.28
C ALA A 11 37.00 26.13 3.72
N LEU A 12 36.90 25.85 5.02
CA LEU A 12 36.92 24.49 5.59
C LEU A 12 35.58 24.04 6.21
N LEU A 13 34.48 24.76 5.96
CA LEU A 13 33.14 24.42 6.48
C LEU A 13 32.07 24.33 5.39
N ALA A 14 32.46 24.10 4.14
CA ALA A 14 31.56 23.50 3.17
C ALA A 14 31.65 21.96 3.34
N ILE A 15 31.13 21.46 4.46
CA ILE A 15 30.61 20.10 4.45
C ILE A 15 29.40 20.21 3.54
N GLU A 16 29.57 19.82 2.28
CA GLU A 16 28.44 19.39 1.48
C GLU A 16 27.74 18.36 2.36
N VAL A 17 26.56 18.71 2.87
CA VAL A 17 25.62 17.71 3.35
C VAL A 17 25.23 16.95 2.10
N GLN A 18 26.05 15.97 1.72
CA GLN A 18 25.62 14.88 0.88
C GLN A 18 24.47 14.26 1.66
N GLY A 19 23.25 14.65 1.28
CA GLY A 19 22.04 14.08 1.84
C GLY A 19 22.23 12.58 1.87
N ALA A 20 22.06 11.98 3.05
CA ALA A 20 22.26 10.55 3.22
C ALA A 20 21.54 9.83 2.07
N ASN A 21 22.27 9.02 1.29
CA ASN A 21 21.67 8.27 0.21
C ASN A 21 20.55 7.42 0.79
N VAL A 22 19.30 7.79 0.53
CA VAL A 22 18.14 7.02 0.99
C VAL A 22 18.26 5.62 0.41
N TYR A 23 18.18 4.62 1.29
CA TYR A 23 18.21 3.23 0.89
C TYR A 23 16.95 2.92 0.07
N GLN A 24 17.13 2.34 -1.12
CA GLN A 24 16.06 2.03 -2.05
C GLN A 24 15.97 0.51 -2.19
N PRO A 25 15.03 -0.17 -1.49
CA PRO A 25 15.01 -1.64 -1.42
C PRO A 25 14.99 -2.33 -2.79
N TRP A 26 14.22 -1.80 -3.75
CA TRP A 26 14.10 -2.36 -5.11
C TRP A 26 15.39 -2.28 -5.95
N LYS A 27 16.46 -1.63 -5.48
CA LYS A 27 17.79 -1.76 -6.12
C LYS A 27 18.35 -3.18 -6.02
N HIS A 28 17.84 -3.99 -5.09
CA HIS A 28 18.10 -5.43 -4.96
C HIS A 28 17.21 -6.29 -5.86
N GLY A 29 16.36 -5.65 -6.67
CA GLY A 29 15.39 -6.28 -7.55
C GLY A 29 14.00 -6.42 -6.93
N GLN A 30 13.09 -7.04 -7.69
CA GLN A 30 11.69 -7.22 -7.32
C GLN A 30 11.55 -8.01 -6.01
N LEU A 31 10.56 -7.62 -5.21
CA LEU A 31 10.17 -8.34 -4.00
C LEU A 31 9.51 -9.67 -4.38
N LYS A 32 9.86 -10.76 -3.70
CA LYS A 32 9.30 -12.09 -3.90
C LYS A 32 9.26 -12.90 -2.61
N VAL A 33 8.50 -13.99 -2.63
CA VAL A 33 8.50 -15.00 -1.56
C VAL A 33 9.81 -15.80 -1.65
N SER A 34 10.43 -16.07 -0.49
CA SER A 34 11.63 -16.90 -0.40
C SER A 34 11.35 -18.37 -0.75
N ASP A 35 12.38 -19.12 -1.13
CA ASP A 35 12.25 -20.53 -1.50
C ASP A 35 11.67 -21.41 -0.38
N ASN A 36 11.90 -21.04 0.89
CA ASN A 36 11.34 -21.73 2.05
C ASN A 36 9.91 -21.31 2.41
N GLN A 37 9.30 -20.40 1.64
CA GLN A 37 7.90 -19.95 1.78
C GLN A 37 7.57 -19.33 3.15
N ARG A 38 8.53 -18.63 3.76
CA ARG A 38 8.37 -18.02 5.09
C ARG A 38 8.67 -16.53 5.15
N TYR A 39 9.48 -16.02 4.22
CA TYR A 39 9.99 -14.66 4.26
C TYR A 39 9.81 -13.96 2.91
N LEU A 40 9.91 -12.64 2.93
CA LEU A 40 10.06 -11.85 1.72
C LEU A 40 11.54 -11.54 1.50
N ILE A 41 11.96 -11.61 0.24
CA ILE A 41 13.33 -11.31 -0.21
C ILE A 41 13.26 -10.53 -1.51
N HIS A 42 14.33 -9.82 -1.83
CA HIS A 42 14.54 -9.25 -3.16
C HIS A 42 15.09 -10.31 -4.13
N ALA A 43 15.05 -10.01 -5.43
CA ALA A 43 15.46 -10.93 -6.48
C ALA A 43 16.92 -11.41 -6.34
N ASP A 44 17.82 -10.57 -5.81
CA ASP A 44 19.22 -10.92 -5.55
C ASP A 44 19.46 -11.75 -4.26
N GLY A 45 18.39 -12.06 -3.50
CA GLY A 45 18.44 -12.80 -2.24
C GLY A 45 18.52 -11.92 -0.99
N THR A 46 18.62 -10.60 -1.12
CA THR A 46 18.64 -9.68 0.02
C THR A 46 17.33 -9.80 0.82
N PRO A 47 17.38 -10.01 2.15
CA PRO A 47 16.17 -10.08 2.98
C PRO A 47 15.37 -8.79 2.97
N PHE A 48 14.04 -8.91 2.93
CA PHE A 48 13.12 -7.79 3.14
C PHE A 48 12.30 -8.04 4.41
N PHE A 49 12.67 -7.38 5.49
CA PHE A 49 11.87 -7.35 6.70
C PHE A 49 10.80 -6.26 6.57
N TRP A 50 9.53 -6.65 6.42
CA TRP A 50 8.41 -5.72 6.37
C TRP A 50 8.24 -5.06 7.75
N LEU A 51 8.56 -3.77 7.84
CA LEU A 51 8.19 -2.90 8.96
C LEU A 51 7.16 -1.89 8.46
N GLY A 52 5.89 -2.20 8.75
CA GLY A 52 4.75 -1.51 8.17
C GLY A 52 4.14 -0.47 9.10
N ASN A 53 3.72 0.65 8.53
CA ASN A 53 2.83 1.62 9.16
C ASN A 53 1.42 1.54 8.53
N THR A 54 0.46 2.30 9.06
CA THR A 54 -0.95 2.28 8.62
C THR A 54 -1.52 3.69 8.51
N SER A 55 -1.60 4.18 7.28
CA SER A 55 -2.11 5.51 6.93
C SER A 55 -3.28 5.42 5.95
N TRP A 56 -4.32 4.68 6.35
CA TRP A 56 -5.46 4.36 5.49
C TRP A 56 -6.01 5.51 4.65
N LEU A 57 -6.11 6.70 5.23
CA LEU A 57 -6.72 7.88 4.57
C LEU A 57 -5.70 8.85 3.96
N LEU A 58 -4.45 8.41 3.77
CA LEU A 58 -3.40 9.25 3.22
C LEU A 58 -3.79 9.82 1.84
N PRO A 59 -4.30 9.02 0.87
CA PRO A 59 -4.72 9.55 -0.44
C PRO A 59 -5.89 10.53 -0.38
N GLU A 60 -6.76 10.40 0.61
CA GLU A 60 -7.99 11.19 0.71
C GLU A 60 -7.81 12.48 1.50
N ARG A 61 -6.85 12.53 2.43
CA ARG A 61 -6.80 13.60 3.44
C ARG A 61 -5.54 14.44 3.44
N LEU A 62 -4.40 13.91 2.97
CA LEU A 62 -3.15 14.67 3.00
C LEU A 62 -2.97 15.44 1.71
N ASN A 63 -2.54 16.70 1.81
CA ASN A 63 -2.06 17.46 0.66
C ASN A 63 -0.59 17.11 0.37
N ARG A 64 0.01 17.73 -0.65
CA ARG A 64 1.38 17.39 -1.08
C ARG A 64 2.44 17.64 0.00
N ASP A 65 2.37 18.78 0.68
CA ASP A 65 3.33 19.14 1.71
C ASP A 65 3.20 18.21 2.93
N GLU A 66 1.97 17.83 3.27
CA GLU A 66 1.69 16.87 4.35
C GLU A 66 2.17 15.46 4.00
N VAL A 67 1.99 15.00 2.76
CA VAL A 67 2.51 13.72 2.27
C VAL A 67 4.04 13.69 2.35
N GLU A 68 4.71 14.76 1.93
CA GLU A 68 6.16 14.86 2.01
C GLU A 68 6.65 14.83 3.47
N PHE A 69 6.06 15.64 4.34
CA PHE A 69 6.38 15.66 5.76
C PHE A 69 6.20 14.27 6.40
N PHE A 70 5.05 13.65 6.14
CA PHE A 70 4.70 12.34 6.69
C PHE A 70 5.69 11.25 6.22
N LEU A 71 5.90 11.09 4.92
CA LEU A 71 6.76 10.02 4.40
C LEU A 71 8.24 10.20 4.74
N ASN A 72 8.71 11.45 4.86
CA ASN A 72 10.05 11.72 5.39
C ASN A 72 10.18 11.25 6.84
N ARG A 73 9.13 11.46 7.65
CA ARG A 73 9.10 11.02 9.05
C ARG A 73 9.04 9.50 9.17
N GLU A 74 8.20 8.84 8.39
CA GLU A 74 8.09 7.38 8.35
C GLU A 74 9.43 6.72 8.03
N ARG A 75 10.17 7.27 7.05
CA ARG A 75 11.54 6.82 6.73
C ARG A 75 12.49 6.99 7.90
N GLU A 76 12.45 8.12 8.59
CA GLU A 76 13.31 8.38 9.78
C GLU A 76 13.03 7.42 10.93
N GLU A 77 11.79 6.95 11.05
CA GLU A 77 11.35 5.97 12.05
C GLU A 77 11.63 4.52 11.61
N GLY A 78 12.05 4.33 10.35
CA GLY A 78 12.53 3.05 9.81
C GLY A 78 11.45 2.23 9.10
N TYR A 79 10.22 2.75 8.96
CA TYR A 79 9.18 2.08 8.20
C TYR A 79 9.57 1.97 6.73
N ASN A 80 9.27 0.82 6.13
CA ASN A 80 9.56 0.53 4.73
C ASN A 80 8.34 0.06 3.93
N VAL A 81 7.17 -0.02 4.59
CA VAL A 81 5.88 -0.23 3.95
C VAL A 81 4.83 0.68 4.57
N GLU A 82 4.08 1.38 3.73
CA GLU A 82 2.94 2.19 4.14
C GLU A 82 1.65 1.60 3.56
N GLN A 83 0.64 1.38 4.40
CA GLN A 83 -0.64 0.79 4.02
C GLN A 83 -1.69 1.88 3.85
N ILE A 84 -2.28 1.95 2.66
CA ILE A 84 -3.27 2.98 2.28
C ILE A 84 -4.54 2.36 1.72
N GLN A 85 -5.66 3.08 1.78
CA GLN A 85 -6.86 2.79 1.00
C GLN A 85 -6.81 3.60 -0.29
N VAL A 86 -6.81 2.92 -1.43
CA VAL A 86 -6.86 3.58 -2.75
C VAL A 86 -8.27 4.10 -3.03
N LEU A 87 -9.31 3.40 -2.56
CA LEU A 87 -10.70 3.87 -2.61
C LEU A 87 -11.42 3.48 -1.32
N ASN A 88 -11.82 4.45 -0.52
CA ASN A 88 -12.53 4.19 0.74
C ASN A 88 -14.07 4.14 0.59
N VAL A 89 -14.61 4.92 -0.35
CA VAL A 89 -16.05 5.02 -0.64
C VAL A 89 -16.31 5.18 -2.14
N ILE A 90 -17.58 5.13 -2.55
CA ILE A 90 -17.98 5.47 -3.91
C ILE A 90 -19.03 6.58 -3.85
N PRO A 91 -18.73 7.78 -4.37
CA PRO A 91 -17.43 8.25 -4.90
C PRO A 91 -16.38 8.56 -3.80
N THR A 92 -15.10 8.29 -4.07
CA THR A 92 -13.94 8.74 -3.27
C THR A 92 -13.47 10.13 -3.73
N TYR A 93 -13.07 10.97 -2.78
CA TYR A 93 -12.47 12.28 -3.02
C TYR A 93 -11.16 12.45 -2.26
N ASN A 94 -10.23 13.23 -2.81
CA ASN A 94 -9.06 13.70 -2.07
C ASN A 94 -9.27 15.09 -1.44
N VAL A 95 -8.28 15.55 -0.70
CA VAL A 95 -8.27 16.85 0.00
C VAL A 95 -8.47 18.06 -0.94
N PHE A 96 -8.18 17.89 -2.24
CA PHE A 96 -8.38 18.91 -3.27
C PHE A 96 -9.78 18.87 -3.92
N GLY A 97 -10.67 18.03 -3.40
CA GLY A 97 -12.01 17.83 -3.95
C GLY A 97 -12.04 17.08 -5.29
N GLN A 98 -10.96 16.39 -5.66
CA GLN A 98 -10.91 15.63 -6.91
C GLN A 98 -11.51 14.24 -6.71
N GLN A 99 -12.45 13.89 -7.59
CA GLN A 99 -13.14 12.59 -7.58
C GLN A 99 -12.28 11.50 -8.22
N ALA A 100 -12.21 10.32 -7.60
CA ALA A 100 -11.45 9.18 -8.09
C ALA A 100 -12.26 8.27 -9.02
N ASN A 101 -13.54 8.08 -8.69
CA ASN A 101 -14.39 7.03 -9.23
C ASN A 101 -15.88 7.36 -9.09
N ASP A 102 -16.71 6.54 -9.70
CA ASP A 102 -18.16 6.47 -9.48
C ASP A 102 -18.64 5.00 -9.52
N GLU A 103 -19.95 4.77 -9.49
CA GLU A 103 -20.54 3.42 -9.47
C GLU A 103 -20.34 2.63 -10.78
N THR A 104 -19.89 3.29 -11.86
CA THR A 104 -19.67 2.64 -13.16
C THR A 104 -18.32 1.93 -13.24
N PHE A 105 -17.34 2.32 -12.42
CA PHE A 105 -15.95 1.88 -12.52
C PHE A 105 -15.32 2.08 -13.91
N ASP A 106 -15.79 3.12 -14.64
CA ASP A 106 -15.06 3.71 -15.76
C ASP A 106 -14.17 4.84 -15.24
N PHE A 107 -12.85 4.63 -15.27
CA PHE A 107 -11.88 5.57 -14.72
C PHE A 107 -11.48 6.68 -15.70
N LYS A 108 -11.87 6.59 -16.98
CA LYS A 108 -11.49 7.55 -18.02
C LYS A 108 -11.89 9.00 -17.69
N PRO A 109 -13.09 9.30 -17.14
CA PRO A 109 -13.48 10.67 -16.83
C PRO A 109 -12.64 11.33 -15.72
N PHE A 110 -12.03 10.49 -14.87
CA PHE A 110 -11.28 10.91 -13.68
C PHE A 110 -9.76 11.02 -13.92
N VAL A 111 -9.29 10.66 -15.12
CA VAL A 111 -7.90 10.82 -15.54
C VAL A 111 -7.85 11.70 -16.78
N ARG A 112 -7.45 12.97 -16.60
CA ARG A 112 -7.43 13.96 -17.68
C ARG A 112 -6.01 14.48 -17.90
N PRO A 113 -5.47 14.41 -19.13
CA PRO A 113 -4.13 14.92 -19.43
C PRO A 113 -3.94 16.38 -18.97
N GLY A 114 -2.85 16.64 -18.25
CA GLY A 114 -2.50 17.99 -17.76
C GLY A 114 -3.32 18.49 -16.57
N VAL A 115 -4.23 17.69 -16.02
CA VAL A 115 -5.03 18.04 -14.84
C VAL A 115 -4.52 17.27 -13.63
N TYR A 116 -4.32 17.97 -12.51
CA TYR A 116 -4.01 17.32 -11.24
C TYR A 116 -5.30 16.78 -10.59
N GLY A 117 -5.65 15.54 -10.91
CA GLY A 117 -6.80 14.82 -10.36
C GLY A 117 -6.44 13.97 -9.14
N TYR A 118 -7.38 13.10 -8.76
CA TYR A 118 -7.18 12.14 -7.68
C TYR A 118 -6.00 11.21 -7.98
N TRP A 119 -5.98 10.63 -9.18
CA TRP A 119 -4.98 9.64 -9.57
C TRP A 119 -3.59 10.26 -9.74
N GLU A 120 -3.50 11.52 -10.18
CA GLU A 120 -2.22 12.26 -10.22
C GLU A 120 -1.70 12.58 -8.81
N HIS A 121 -2.60 12.75 -7.84
CA HIS A 121 -2.21 12.88 -6.44
C HIS A 121 -1.71 11.54 -5.86
N LEU A 122 -2.38 10.43 -6.18
CA LEU A 122 -1.91 9.11 -5.79
C LEU A 122 -0.56 8.75 -6.43
N ASP A 123 -0.32 9.14 -7.69
CA ASP A 123 0.99 8.99 -8.33
C ASP A 123 2.08 9.75 -7.57
N TYR A 124 1.79 10.99 -7.15
CA TYR A 124 2.70 11.80 -6.34
C TYR A 124 3.02 11.13 -5.00
N ILE A 125 2.03 10.54 -4.33
CA ILE A 125 2.21 9.77 -3.09
C ILE A 125 3.15 8.58 -3.33
N VAL A 126 2.89 7.79 -4.37
CA VAL A 126 3.72 6.63 -4.74
C VAL A 126 5.16 7.06 -5.03
N ASP A 127 5.35 8.16 -5.77
CA ASP A 127 6.66 8.68 -6.12
C ASP A 127 7.40 9.27 -4.90
N MET A 128 6.69 9.92 -3.99
CA MET A 128 7.29 10.40 -2.73
C MET A 128 7.67 9.25 -1.79
N ALA A 129 6.86 8.20 -1.73
CA ALA A 129 7.21 7.00 -0.98
C ALA A 129 8.42 6.31 -1.61
N ALA A 130 8.48 6.28 -2.95
CA ALA A 130 9.63 5.75 -3.67
C ALA A 130 10.90 6.55 -3.34
N ALA A 131 10.83 7.89 -3.35
CA ALA A 131 11.95 8.75 -2.96
C ALA A 131 12.43 8.48 -1.52
N ASN A 132 11.55 8.02 -0.64
CA ASN A 132 11.83 7.66 0.75
C ASN A 132 12.18 6.18 1.00
N GLY A 133 12.27 5.34 -0.03
CA GLY A 133 12.58 3.91 0.15
C GLY A 133 11.43 3.09 0.73
N ILE A 134 10.20 3.59 0.59
CA ILE A 134 8.98 3.01 1.17
C ILE A 134 8.12 2.38 0.07
N TYR A 135 7.70 1.14 0.29
CA TYR A 135 6.64 0.50 -0.50
C TYR A 135 5.27 1.03 -0.09
N ILE A 136 4.37 1.17 -1.07
CA ILE A 136 2.94 1.38 -0.82
C ILE A 136 2.21 0.04 -0.95
N ALA A 137 1.65 -0.43 0.16
CA ALA A 137 0.67 -1.52 0.17
C ALA A 137 -0.71 -0.94 -0.18
N MET A 138 -1.10 -1.12 -1.45
CA MET A 138 -2.33 -0.58 -2.03
C MET A 138 -3.53 -1.47 -1.70
N ASP A 139 -4.26 -1.15 -0.63
CA ASP A 139 -5.63 -1.66 -0.46
C ASP A 139 -6.48 -1.08 -1.57
N CYS A 140 -6.83 -1.90 -2.57
CA CYS A 140 -7.40 -1.40 -3.80
C CYS A 140 -8.75 -0.70 -3.56
N ILE A 141 -9.62 -1.29 -2.76
CA ILE A 141 -10.91 -0.69 -2.44
C ILE A 141 -11.42 -1.30 -1.15
N TRP A 142 -11.83 -0.45 -0.20
CA TRP A 142 -12.25 -0.92 1.11
C TRP A 142 -13.47 -1.83 1.02
N GLY A 143 -13.47 -2.93 1.78
CA GLY A 143 -14.45 -3.99 1.66
C GLY A 143 -15.90 -3.57 1.90
N SER A 144 -16.15 -2.45 2.61
CA SER A 144 -17.50 -1.89 2.77
C SER A 144 -18.18 -1.53 1.44
N GLN A 145 -17.40 -1.35 0.36
CA GLN A 145 -17.91 -1.02 -0.97
C GLN A 145 -18.12 -2.24 -1.88
N ILE A 146 -17.85 -3.47 -1.42
CA ILE A 146 -17.87 -4.68 -2.27
C ILE A 146 -19.21 -4.89 -2.99
N ASN A 147 -20.33 -4.51 -2.37
CA ASN A 147 -21.67 -4.65 -2.96
C ASN A 147 -21.90 -3.74 -4.18
N LYS A 148 -21.04 -2.75 -4.42
CA LYS A 148 -21.10 -1.86 -5.60
C LYS A 148 -20.26 -2.38 -6.77
N MET A 149 -19.43 -3.40 -6.54
CA MET A 149 -18.42 -3.90 -7.48
C MET A 149 -18.68 -5.38 -7.81
N ASP A 150 -19.32 -5.62 -8.96
CA ASP A 150 -19.38 -6.96 -9.56
C ASP A 150 -18.04 -7.37 -10.19
N GLU A 151 -17.96 -8.61 -10.68
CA GLU A 151 -16.74 -9.18 -11.30
C GLU A 151 -16.25 -8.36 -12.52
N LYS A 152 -17.16 -7.80 -13.31
CA LYS A 152 -16.79 -7.03 -14.51
C LYS A 152 -16.18 -5.69 -14.11
N LYS A 153 -16.80 -5.01 -13.14
CA LYS A 153 -16.28 -3.78 -12.56
C LYS A 153 -14.93 -4.01 -11.88
N ALA A 154 -14.81 -5.09 -11.10
CA ALA A 154 -13.58 -5.50 -10.46
C ALA A 154 -12.46 -5.75 -11.49
N ALA A 155 -12.74 -6.46 -12.59
CA ALA A 155 -11.76 -6.70 -13.64
C ALA A 155 -11.35 -5.41 -14.38
N SER A 156 -12.30 -4.50 -14.64
CA SER A 156 -12.03 -3.17 -15.19
C SER A 156 -11.09 -2.38 -14.28
N TYR A 157 -11.40 -2.38 -12.98
CA TYR A 157 -10.63 -1.68 -11.98
C TYR A 157 -9.22 -2.23 -11.82
N GLY A 158 -9.08 -3.55 -11.70
CA GLY A 158 -7.78 -4.19 -11.60
C GLY A 158 -6.89 -3.96 -12.82
N THR A 159 -7.50 -3.95 -14.01
CA THR A 159 -6.78 -3.60 -15.25
C THR A 159 -6.31 -2.14 -15.23
N PHE A 160 -7.14 -1.22 -14.72
CA PHE A 160 -6.77 0.19 -14.61
C PHE A 160 -5.59 0.39 -13.64
N LEU A 161 -5.69 -0.15 -12.41
CA LEU A 161 -4.63 -0.05 -11.41
C LEU A 161 -3.33 -0.68 -11.90
N GLY A 162 -3.38 -1.94 -12.34
CA GLY A 162 -2.19 -2.64 -12.78
C GLY A 162 -1.51 -1.96 -13.97
N LYS A 163 -2.28 -1.42 -14.93
CA LYS A 163 -1.68 -0.65 -16.04
C LYS A 163 -1.02 0.65 -15.58
N ARG A 164 -1.59 1.33 -14.58
CA ARG A 164 -1.06 2.60 -14.07
C ARG A 164 0.21 2.41 -13.24
N TYR A 165 0.28 1.34 -12.45
CA TYR A 165 1.30 1.18 -11.42
C TYR A 165 2.31 0.05 -11.64
N LYS A 166 2.15 -0.83 -12.64
CA LYS A 166 3.08 -1.95 -12.91
C LYS A 166 4.56 -1.57 -13.05
N ASP A 167 4.85 -0.33 -13.45
CA ASP A 167 6.21 0.16 -13.68
C ASP A 167 6.75 0.95 -12.47
N LYS A 168 5.94 1.16 -11.43
CA LYS A 168 6.37 1.76 -10.15
C LYS A 168 6.99 0.66 -9.29
N PRO A 169 8.24 0.77 -8.84
CA PRO A 169 8.95 -0.35 -8.21
C PRO A 169 8.51 -0.64 -6.76
N ASN A 170 7.77 0.28 -6.15
CA ASN A 170 7.48 0.30 -4.73
C ASN A 170 6.00 -0.02 -4.44
N ILE A 171 5.42 -0.98 -5.17
CA ILE A 171 4.03 -1.40 -5.01
C ILE A 171 3.93 -2.78 -4.38
N ILE A 172 2.98 -2.93 -3.45
CA ILE A 172 2.48 -4.21 -2.95
C ILE A 172 0.97 -4.19 -3.11
N TRP A 173 0.39 -5.19 -3.78
CA TRP A 173 -1.06 -5.23 -3.98
C TRP A 173 -1.76 -5.84 -2.77
N MET A 174 -2.79 -5.16 -2.26
CA MET A 174 -3.59 -5.64 -1.16
C MET A 174 -5.07 -5.68 -1.57
N ILE A 175 -5.61 -6.89 -1.65
CA ILE A 175 -7.02 -7.16 -1.95
C ILE A 175 -7.82 -7.18 -0.63
N GLY A 176 -9.14 -7.02 -0.66
CA GLY A 176 -9.99 -7.13 0.52
C GLY A 176 -10.27 -5.78 1.20
N GLY A 177 -9.84 -5.61 2.45
CA GLY A 177 -10.08 -4.40 3.24
C GLY A 177 -11.12 -4.61 4.34
N ASP A 178 -10.68 -5.10 5.51
CA ASP A 178 -11.50 -5.39 6.70
C ASP A 178 -12.79 -6.19 6.41
N ILE A 179 -12.69 -7.17 5.51
CA ILE A 179 -13.81 -8.00 5.06
C ILE A 179 -13.50 -9.49 5.13
N MET A 180 -14.53 -10.29 5.40
CA MET A 180 -14.39 -11.76 5.39
C MET A 180 -14.13 -12.23 3.95
N GLY A 181 -13.25 -13.20 3.77
CA GLY A 181 -12.89 -13.70 2.43
C GLY A 181 -14.07 -14.36 1.68
N ASP A 182 -15.07 -14.87 2.38
CA ASP A 182 -16.29 -15.44 1.79
C ASP A 182 -17.30 -14.39 1.27
N LYS A 183 -17.03 -13.09 1.45
CA LYS A 183 -17.92 -12.01 0.98
C LYS A 183 -17.35 -11.36 -0.27
N GLY A 184 -18.11 -11.44 -1.37
CA GLY A 184 -17.69 -10.90 -2.66
C GLY A 184 -16.50 -11.62 -3.28
N THR A 185 -16.26 -12.88 -2.91
CA THR A 185 -15.12 -13.71 -3.35
C THR A 185 -14.87 -13.63 -4.85
N ALA A 186 -15.92 -13.75 -5.67
CA ALA A 186 -15.78 -13.69 -7.13
C ALA A 186 -15.28 -12.32 -7.62
N ALA A 187 -15.74 -11.22 -7.02
CA ALA A 187 -15.27 -9.88 -7.35
C ALA A 187 -13.80 -9.67 -6.90
N TRP A 188 -13.41 -10.17 -5.73
CA TRP A 188 -12.01 -10.12 -5.27
C TRP A 188 -11.07 -10.91 -6.16
N ASP A 189 -11.46 -12.13 -6.51
CA ASP A 189 -10.75 -12.98 -7.46
C ASP A 189 -10.61 -12.30 -8.84
N ALA A 190 -11.68 -11.66 -9.34
CA ALA A 190 -11.66 -10.93 -10.61
C ALA A 190 -10.72 -9.72 -10.56
N LEU A 191 -10.73 -8.96 -9.47
CA LEU A 191 -9.81 -7.83 -9.23
C LEU A 191 -8.36 -8.30 -9.24
N ALA A 192 -8.04 -9.28 -8.40
CA ALA A 192 -6.69 -9.82 -8.22
C ALA A 192 -6.11 -10.37 -9.53
N ARG A 193 -6.88 -11.21 -10.24
CA ARG A 193 -6.47 -11.79 -11.52
C ARG A 193 -6.31 -10.74 -12.62
N ALA A 194 -7.13 -9.69 -12.62
CA ALA A 194 -7.00 -8.61 -13.59
C ALA A 194 -5.72 -7.80 -13.38
N ILE A 195 -5.36 -7.52 -12.12
CA ILE A 195 -4.08 -6.89 -11.77
C ILE A 195 -2.92 -7.79 -12.20
N LYS A 196 -2.86 -9.05 -11.72
CA LYS A 196 -1.76 -9.99 -12.02
C LYS A 196 -1.54 -10.22 -13.53
N ARG A 197 -2.58 -10.11 -14.34
CA ARG A 197 -2.49 -10.24 -15.81
C ARG A 197 -1.68 -9.13 -16.46
N VAL A 198 -1.76 -7.91 -15.95
CA VAL A 198 -1.05 -6.74 -16.50
C VAL A 198 0.18 -6.35 -15.69
N ASP A 199 0.25 -6.81 -14.44
CA ASP A 199 1.34 -6.61 -13.50
C ASP A 199 1.71 -7.94 -12.82
N PRO A 200 2.59 -8.73 -13.45
CA PRO A 200 3.10 -9.96 -12.85
C PRO A 200 4.27 -9.70 -11.88
N ASN A 201 4.70 -8.45 -11.69
CA ASN A 201 5.96 -8.09 -11.04
C ASN A 201 5.83 -7.86 -9.53
N HIS A 202 4.65 -7.42 -9.07
CA HIS A 202 4.42 -7.09 -7.68
C HIS A 202 3.75 -8.23 -6.92
N VAL A 203 4.20 -8.43 -5.68
CA VAL A 203 3.56 -9.36 -4.74
C VAL A 203 2.19 -8.87 -4.32
N MET A 204 1.31 -9.80 -3.98
CA MET A 204 -0.09 -9.55 -3.67
C MET A 204 -0.55 -10.35 -2.45
N THR A 205 -1.43 -9.75 -1.66
CA THR A 205 -2.02 -10.34 -0.45
C THR A 205 -3.50 -9.97 -0.31
N PHE A 206 -4.13 -10.37 0.79
CA PHE A 206 -5.52 -10.05 1.13
C PHE A 206 -5.61 -9.56 2.58
N HIS A 207 -6.13 -8.35 2.80
CA HIS A 207 -6.40 -7.78 4.12
C HIS A 207 -7.78 -8.23 4.63
N PRO A 208 -7.86 -9.14 5.63
CA PRO A 208 -9.11 -9.75 6.03
C PRO A 208 -9.80 -9.00 7.17
N ARG A 209 -11.02 -9.43 7.52
CA ARG A 209 -11.77 -8.95 8.68
C ARG A 209 -11.02 -9.22 9.99
N GLY A 210 -11.23 -8.36 10.98
CA GLY A 210 -10.75 -8.55 12.35
C GLY A 210 -11.01 -9.95 12.93
N ARG A 211 -9.99 -10.50 13.58
CA ARG A 211 -9.89 -11.85 14.15
C ARG A 211 -9.94 -12.98 13.13
N THR A 212 -9.58 -12.69 11.88
CA THR A 212 -9.50 -13.69 10.80
C THR A 212 -8.19 -13.57 10.04
N THR A 213 -7.88 -14.59 9.23
CA THR A 213 -6.70 -14.64 8.36
C THR A 213 -7.11 -14.95 6.93
N SER A 214 -6.43 -14.35 5.96
CA SER A 214 -6.62 -14.65 4.53
C SER A 214 -6.43 -16.14 4.23
N ALA A 215 -5.61 -16.83 5.03
CA ALA A 215 -5.28 -18.24 4.84
C ALA A 215 -6.51 -19.16 4.92
N TRP A 216 -7.59 -18.75 5.60
CA TRP A 216 -8.82 -19.54 5.67
C TRP A 216 -9.52 -19.69 4.33
N TRP A 217 -9.34 -18.73 3.41
CA TRP A 217 -10.06 -18.68 2.14
C TRP A 217 -9.16 -18.75 0.92
N TYR A 218 -7.94 -18.23 1.03
CA TYR A 218 -7.13 -17.87 -0.12
C TYR A 218 -5.70 -18.42 -0.10
N ASN A 219 -5.37 -19.32 0.84
CA ASN A 219 -4.04 -19.91 0.93
C ASN A 219 -3.63 -20.70 -0.33
N ASP A 220 -4.60 -21.14 -1.13
CA ASP A 220 -4.42 -21.91 -2.36
C ASP A 220 -4.65 -21.08 -3.64
N ARG A 221 -4.91 -19.77 -3.52
CA ARG A 221 -5.13 -18.90 -4.68
C ARG A 221 -3.82 -18.59 -5.38
N GLU A 222 -3.84 -18.73 -6.69
CA GLU A 222 -2.68 -18.52 -7.56
C GLU A 222 -2.19 -17.07 -7.58
N TRP A 223 -3.04 -16.12 -7.19
CA TRP A 223 -2.71 -14.70 -7.14
C TRP A 223 -2.18 -14.24 -5.78
N LEU A 224 -2.28 -15.05 -4.72
CA LEU A 224 -1.89 -14.68 -3.36
C LEU A 224 -0.47 -15.15 -3.05
N ASP A 225 0.45 -14.21 -2.86
CA ASP A 225 1.87 -14.50 -2.59
C ASP A 225 2.14 -14.75 -1.10
N PHE A 226 1.47 -14.01 -0.20
CA PHE A 226 1.60 -14.19 1.24
C PHE A 226 0.29 -13.85 1.96
N ASN A 227 0.12 -14.40 3.15
CA ASN A 227 -1.08 -14.20 3.96
C ASN A 227 -0.97 -12.99 4.89
N MET A 228 -2.10 -12.36 5.20
CA MET A 228 -2.26 -11.38 6.28
C MET A 228 -3.37 -11.81 7.23
N PHE A 229 -3.37 -11.22 8.43
CA PHE A 229 -4.43 -11.36 9.41
C PHE A 229 -4.61 -10.04 10.15
N GLN A 230 -5.82 -9.77 10.63
CA GLN A 230 -6.09 -8.59 11.46
C GLN A 230 -6.41 -9.07 12.87
N SER A 231 -5.50 -8.91 13.82
CA SER A 231 -5.73 -9.33 15.22
C SER A 231 -6.61 -8.34 16.00
N GLY A 232 -6.47 -7.04 15.70
CA GLY A 232 -7.09 -5.97 16.46
C GLY A 232 -8.62 -5.89 16.37
N HIS A 233 -9.29 -5.11 17.23
CA HIS A 233 -8.73 -4.34 18.35
C HIS A 233 -9.38 -4.72 19.68
N ARG A 234 -9.87 -5.96 19.79
CA ARG A 234 -10.54 -6.42 21.00
C ARG A 234 -9.52 -6.83 22.06
N ARG A 235 -9.87 -6.57 23.32
CA ARG A 235 -9.22 -7.20 24.47
C ARG A 235 -9.79 -8.60 24.71
N TYR A 236 -9.11 -9.39 25.53
CA TYR A 236 -9.62 -10.66 26.05
C TYR A 236 -11.02 -10.50 26.68
N GLY A 237 -11.90 -11.48 26.44
CA GLY A 237 -13.29 -11.48 26.91
C GLY A 237 -14.24 -10.50 26.23
N GLN A 238 -13.80 -9.67 25.27
CA GLN A 238 -14.69 -8.75 24.56
C GLN A 238 -15.40 -9.47 23.40
N ARG A 239 -16.72 -9.63 23.50
CA ARG A 239 -17.56 -10.28 22.49
C ARG A 239 -18.57 -9.31 21.86
N ASN A 240 -18.74 -9.36 20.53
CA ASN A 240 -19.84 -8.67 19.82
C ASN A 240 -20.74 -9.65 19.04
N GLY A 241 -20.58 -10.97 19.20
CA GLY A 241 -21.40 -11.94 18.48
C GLY A 241 -21.18 -11.99 16.97
N ASP A 242 -20.00 -11.55 16.50
CA ASP A 242 -19.65 -11.42 15.08
C ASP A 242 -18.57 -12.44 14.65
N GLY A 243 -18.53 -13.60 15.30
CA GLY A 243 -17.65 -14.71 14.96
C GLY A 243 -17.71 -15.86 15.95
N ASP A 244 -17.08 -16.97 15.60
CA ASP A 244 -16.92 -18.13 16.47
C ASP A 244 -15.83 -17.86 17.52
N TYR A 245 -16.21 -17.95 18.80
CA TYR A 245 -15.28 -17.82 19.91
C TYR A 245 -14.76 -19.21 20.26
N THR A 246 -13.53 -19.51 19.81
CA THR A 246 -12.87 -20.81 20.05
C THR A 246 -12.38 -20.98 21.49
N ILE A 247 -12.34 -19.90 22.27
CA ILE A 247 -11.91 -19.89 23.67
C ILE A 247 -13.15 -19.84 24.58
N LYS A 248 -13.18 -20.70 25.60
CA LYS A 248 -14.25 -20.71 26.60
C LYS A 248 -14.27 -19.40 27.40
N ASP A 249 -15.45 -19.00 27.87
CA ASP A 249 -15.59 -17.83 28.72
C ASP A 249 -14.70 -17.95 29.97
N ASN A 250 -13.95 -16.88 30.27
CA ASN A 250 -13.06 -16.75 31.43
C ASN A 250 -11.89 -17.75 31.49
N THR A 251 -11.41 -18.25 30.35
CA THR A 251 -10.18 -19.07 30.26
C THR A 251 -9.01 -18.33 29.64
N GLU A 252 -9.07 -17.00 29.63
CA GLU A 252 -8.10 -16.07 29.03
C GLU A 252 -7.18 -15.50 30.11
#